data_AF-A0A8G1ZM43-F1
#
_entry.id   AF-A0A8G1ZM43-F1
#
_cell.length_a   1.000
_cell.length_b   1.000
_cell.length_c   1.000
_cell.angle_alpha   90.00
_cell.angle_beta   90.00
_cell.angle_gamma   90.00
#
_symmetry.space_group_name_H-M   'P 1'
#
loop_
_entity.id
_entity.type
_entity.pdbx_description
1 polymer ?
#
loop_
_entity_poly.entity_id
_entity_poly.type
_entity_poly.pdbx_seq_one_letter_code
_entity_poly.pdbx_strand_id
1 'polypeptide(L)'
;MSTPLGLLGSAATAVVLLVLLAGCAAHLTRPAALPGALRAHAVLPGRAVGPAARVVTVAECLLVAAGTAALLGRHRSGLTAVLAAAAALFACYALYTRHALATGRGGPCGCSRAEVPLSGWVTGRAWTFAALALLGLLVSAGPGTPPEGAAETAVVALVALTFATLLWMLPAAMTQPGAGTRSLPSGTPQPPEGGRRSTPPARALRRVHLPDPVVPPRPGTAPVAGGRQPWTS
;
A
#
# COMPACT_ATOMS: atom_id res chain seq x y z
N MET A 1 34.06 20.48 -1.22
CA MET A 1 33.61 19.36 -2.08
C MET A 1 32.86 18.38 -1.20
N SER A 2 31.55 18.25 -1.42
CA SER A 2 30.70 17.31 -0.71
C SER A 2 31.21 15.88 -0.94
N THR A 3 31.44 15.10 0.13
CA THR A 3 31.78 13.68 -0.03
C THR A 3 30.59 12.94 -0.66
N PRO A 4 30.81 11.89 -1.46
CA PRO A 4 29.70 11.11 -2.04
C PRO A 4 28.74 10.58 -0.96
N LEU A 5 29.27 10.30 0.23
CA LEU A 5 28.50 9.89 1.41
C LEU A 5 27.59 11.01 1.95
N GLY A 6 28.03 12.27 1.92
CA GLY A 6 27.22 13.42 2.33
C GLY A 6 26.03 13.67 1.40
N LEU A 7 26.22 13.51 0.09
CA LEU A 7 25.16 13.60 -0.91
C LEU A 7 24.12 12.48 -0.74
N LEU A 8 24.58 11.23 -0.53
CA LEU A 8 23.71 10.08 -0.29
C LEU A 8 22.90 10.24 1.01
N GLY A 9 23.53 10.67 2.10
CA GLY A 9 22.84 10.91 3.36
C GLY A 9 21.79 12.03 3.28
N SER A 10 22.10 13.09 2.52
CA SER A 10 21.16 14.20 2.26
C SER A 10 19.96 13.73 1.44
N ALA A 11 20.20 12.96 0.37
CA ALA A 11 19.13 12.37 -0.43
C ALA A 11 18.26 11.40 0.38
N ALA A 12 18.87 10.52 1.18
CA ALA A 12 18.16 9.58 2.04
C ALA A 12 17.27 10.30 3.07
N THR A 13 17.80 11.34 3.71
CA THR A 13 17.06 12.19 4.64
C THR A 13 15.87 12.86 3.96
N ALA A 14 16.07 13.43 2.76
CA ALA A 14 15.02 14.07 1.99
C ALA A 14 13.92 13.06 1.57
N VAL A 15 14.29 11.85 1.13
CA VAL A 15 13.32 10.78 0.82
C VAL A 15 12.45 10.45 2.03
N VAL A 16 13.07 10.26 3.21
CA VAL A 16 12.37 9.92 4.45
C VAL A 16 11.35 11.00 4.82
N LEU A 17 11.75 12.27 4.79
CA LEU A 17 10.86 13.38 5.13
C LEU A 17 9.71 13.54 4.12
N LEU A 18 9.98 13.38 2.83
CA LEU A 18 8.94 13.41 1.79
C LEU A 18 7.92 12.28 1.97
N VAL A 19 8.38 11.08 2.33
CA VAL A 19 7.51 9.91 2.55
C VAL A 19 6.69 10.05 3.84
N LEU A 20 7.28 10.57 4.92
CA LEU A 20 6.54 10.90 6.15
C LEU A 20 5.46 11.95 5.88
N LEU A 21 5.79 12.98 5.09
CA LEU A 21 4.82 14.00 4.68
C LEU A 21 3.68 13.39 3.85
N ALA A 22 4.00 12.52 2.88
CA ALA A 22 3.00 11.81 2.10
C ALA A 22 2.13 10.88 2.94
N GLY A 23 2.70 10.19 3.94
CA GLY A 23 2.00 9.37 4.93
C GLY A 23 1.02 10.18 5.78
N CYS A 24 1.51 11.23 6.44
CA CYS A 24 0.69 12.13 7.25
C CYS A 24 -0.44 12.75 6.39
N ALA A 25 -0.14 13.22 5.17
CA ALA A 25 -1.17 13.73 4.26
C ALA A 25 -2.21 12.67 3.88
N ALA A 26 -1.81 11.41 3.65
CA ALA A 26 -2.73 10.32 3.36
C ALA A 26 -3.64 10.00 4.55
N HIS A 27 -3.12 9.97 5.78
CA HIS A 27 -3.91 9.71 6.98
C HIS A 27 -4.83 10.86 7.35
N LEU A 28 -4.41 12.10 7.15
CA LEU A 28 -5.25 13.27 7.38
C LEU A 28 -6.39 13.38 6.35
N THR A 29 -6.13 13.03 5.09
CA THR A 29 -7.16 13.06 4.04
C THR A 29 -8.10 11.86 4.07
N ARG A 30 -7.67 10.70 4.62
CA ARG A 30 -8.48 9.48 4.76
C ARG A 30 -8.29 8.83 6.14
N PRO A 31 -8.83 9.43 7.22
CA PRO A 31 -8.60 8.95 8.59
C PRO A 31 -9.19 7.56 8.87
N ALA A 32 -10.16 7.11 8.07
CA ALA A 32 -10.78 5.79 8.21
C ALA A 32 -9.95 4.65 7.58
N ALA A 33 -8.99 4.95 6.69
CA ALA A 33 -8.25 3.93 5.94
C ALA A 33 -7.36 3.07 6.84
N LEU A 34 -6.61 3.69 7.76
CA LEU A 34 -5.71 2.97 8.66
C LEU A 34 -6.47 2.08 9.68
N PRO A 35 -7.52 2.56 10.38
CA PRO A 35 -8.37 1.69 11.19
C PRO A 35 -9.02 0.55 10.39
N GLY A 36 -9.47 0.82 9.15
CA GLY A 36 -10.02 -0.20 8.25
C GLY A 36 -9.01 -1.31 7.95
N ALA A 37 -7.78 -0.93 7.57
CA ALA A 37 -6.67 -1.85 7.35
C ALA A 37 -6.32 -2.68 8.58
N LEU A 38 -6.18 -2.05 9.75
CA LEU A 38 -5.85 -2.74 10.99
C LEU A 38 -6.94 -3.74 11.42
N ARG A 39 -8.22 -3.42 11.19
CA ARG A 39 -9.34 -4.37 11.41
C ARG A 39 -9.27 -5.53 10.43
N ALA A 40 -9.00 -5.27 9.15
CA ALA A 40 -8.88 -6.31 8.13
C ALA A 40 -7.73 -7.28 8.42
N HIS A 41 -6.59 -6.78 8.89
CA HIS A 41 -5.46 -7.62 9.30
C HIS A 41 -5.76 -8.44 10.57
N ALA A 42 -6.74 -8.04 11.39
CA ALA A 42 -7.15 -8.72 12.63
C ALA A 42 -6.02 -9.03 13.64
N VAL A 43 -4.83 -8.42 13.52
CA VAL A 43 -3.66 -8.63 14.41
C VAL A 43 -3.86 -8.02 15.79
N LEU A 44 -4.52 -6.85 15.85
CA LEU A 44 -4.82 -6.18 17.11
C LEU A 44 -6.25 -6.48 17.57
N PRO A 45 -6.51 -6.54 18.88
CA PRO A 45 -7.87 -6.60 19.39
C PRO A 45 -8.63 -5.33 18.96
N GLY A 46 -9.92 -5.45 18.62
CA GLY A 46 -10.71 -4.35 18.05
C GLY A 46 -10.66 -3.04 18.85
N ARG A 47 -10.58 -3.14 20.19
CA ARG A 47 -10.42 -2.00 21.11
C ARG A 47 -9.12 -1.21 20.95
N ALA A 48 -8.04 -1.85 20.50
CA ALA A 48 -6.73 -1.24 20.32
C ALA A 48 -6.55 -0.59 18.93
N VAL A 49 -7.41 -0.91 17.96
CA VAL A 49 -7.27 -0.42 16.57
C VAL A 49 -7.38 1.10 16.48
N GLY A 50 -8.40 1.69 17.11
CA GLY A 50 -8.61 3.15 17.11
C GLY A 50 -7.44 3.91 17.73
N PRO A 51 -7.02 3.58 18.97
CA PRO A 51 -5.85 4.17 19.60
C PRO A 51 -4.58 4.00 18.78
N ALA A 52 -4.29 2.80 18.29
CA ALA A 52 -3.10 2.54 17.49
C ALA A 52 -3.05 3.40 16.21
N ALA A 53 -4.16 3.50 15.49
CA ALA A 53 -4.23 4.34 14.29
C ALA A 53 -3.97 5.81 14.62
N ARG A 54 -4.55 6.34 15.72
CA ARG A 54 -4.30 7.73 16.15
C ARG A 54 -2.85 7.96 16.54
N VAL A 55 -2.25 7.05 17.32
CA VAL A 55 -0.86 7.17 17.75
C VAL A 55 0.08 7.20 16.54
N VAL A 56 -0.15 6.34 15.54
CA VAL A 56 0.67 6.34 14.31
C VAL A 56 0.52 7.64 13.54
N THR A 57 -0.71 8.11 13.28
CA THR A 57 -0.93 9.38 12.56
C THR A 57 -0.33 10.58 13.30
N VAL A 58 -0.49 10.65 14.63
CA VAL A 58 0.13 11.70 15.45
C VAL A 58 1.65 11.61 15.38
N ALA A 59 2.22 10.41 15.49
CA ALA A 59 3.67 10.22 15.38
C ALA A 59 4.19 10.65 14.01
N GLU A 60 3.55 10.27 12.91
CA GLU A 60 3.94 10.70 11.55
C GLU A 60 3.93 12.24 11.43
N CYS A 61 2.83 12.88 11.83
CA CYS A 61 2.73 14.33 11.70
C CYS A 61 3.68 15.09 12.65
N LEU A 62 3.96 14.56 13.86
CA LEU A 62 4.99 15.10 14.75
C LEU A 62 6.39 14.95 14.16
N LEU A 63 6.71 13.81 13.54
CA LEU A 63 8.00 13.60 12.88
C LEU A 63 8.19 14.53 11.68
N VAL A 64 7.13 14.79 10.90
CA VAL A 64 7.16 15.78 9.82
C VAL A 64 7.43 17.17 10.40
N ALA A 65 6.65 17.62 11.38
CA ALA A 65 6.80 18.94 11.97
C ALA A 65 8.19 19.14 12.61
N ALA A 66 8.65 18.17 13.41
CA ALA A 66 9.96 18.20 14.05
C ALA A 66 11.10 18.12 13.02
N GLY A 67 10.96 17.29 11.98
CA GLY A 67 11.95 17.17 10.91
C GLY A 67 12.09 18.47 10.11
N THR A 68 10.97 19.10 9.74
CA THR A 68 10.95 20.40 9.06
C THR A 68 11.56 21.50 9.94
N ALA A 69 11.18 21.56 11.22
CA ALA A 69 11.74 22.53 12.16
C ALA A 69 13.26 22.33 12.37
N ALA A 70 13.71 21.09 12.50
CA ALA A 70 15.13 20.76 12.66
C ALA A 70 15.94 21.12 11.40
N LEU A 71 15.39 20.93 10.20
CA LEU A 71 16.01 21.36 8.96
C LEU A 71 16.13 22.88 8.86
N LEU A 72 15.03 23.61 9.10
CA LEU A 72 14.99 25.07 9.01
C LEU A 72 15.89 25.72 10.07
N GLY A 73 15.91 25.17 11.29
CA GLY A 73 16.78 25.61 12.39
C GLY A 73 18.21 25.07 12.31
N ARG A 74 18.53 24.23 11.31
CA ARG A 74 19.84 23.57 11.15
C ARG A 74 20.29 22.79 12.40
N HIS A 75 19.34 22.27 13.17
CA HIS A 75 19.58 21.51 14.40
C HIS A 75 19.93 20.05 14.09
N ARG A 76 21.23 19.74 13.98
CA ARG A 76 21.71 18.39 13.68
C ARG A 76 21.20 17.33 14.67
N SER A 77 21.27 17.61 15.97
CA SER A 77 20.78 16.70 17.01
C SER A 77 19.28 16.42 16.90
N GLY A 78 18.48 17.46 16.61
CA GLY A 78 17.05 17.31 16.33
C GLY A 78 16.78 16.43 15.12
N LEU A 79 17.50 16.66 14.02
CA LEU A 79 17.38 15.85 12.81
C LEU A 79 17.78 14.39 13.04
N THR A 80 18.84 14.13 13.82
CA THR A 80 19.22 12.76 14.20
C THR A 80 18.14 12.07 15.02
N ALA A 81 17.52 12.77 15.98
CA ALA A 81 16.44 12.20 16.78
C ALA A 81 15.21 11.84 15.91
N VAL A 82 14.84 12.72 14.97
CA VAL A 82 13.75 12.48 14.02
C VAL A 82 14.05 11.28 13.13
N LEU A 83 15.27 11.19 12.59
CA LEU A 83 15.66 10.07 11.73
C LEU A 83 15.72 8.73 12.48
N ALA A 84 16.18 8.72 13.72
CA ALA A 84 16.13 7.54 14.58
C ALA A 84 14.69 7.09 14.86
N ALA A 85 13.80 8.02 15.20
CA ALA A 85 12.39 7.73 15.43
C ALA A 85 11.67 7.29 14.15
N ALA A 86 11.98 7.88 13.00
CA ALA A 86 11.46 7.46 11.70
C ALA A 86 11.93 6.04 11.33
N ALA A 87 13.21 5.72 11.56
CA ALA A 87 13.73 4.37 11.36
C ALA A 87 12.99 3.35 12.22
N ALA A 88 12.76 3.66 13.50
CA ALA A 88 11.98 2.82 14.40
C ALA A 88 10.54 2.63 13.91
N LEU A 89 9.87 3.71 13.49
CA LEU A 89 8.51 3.66 12.97
C LEU A 89 8.41 2.76 11.73
N PHE A 90 9.31 2.94 10.74
CA PHE A 90 9.32 2.13 9.53
C PHE A 90 9.69 0.67 9.81
N ALA A 91 10.63 0.41 10.73
CA ALA A 91 10.98 -0.95 11.14
C ALA A 91 9.80 -1.64 11.85
N CYS A 92 9.11 -0.96 12.77
CA CYS A 92 7.90 -1.46 13.41
C CYS A 92 6.82 -1.79 12.38
N TYR A 93 6.61 -0.92 11.39
CA TYR A 93 5.67 -1.18 10.30
C TYR A 93 6.10 -2.40 9.47
N ALA A 94 7.38 -2.51 9.08
CA ALA A 94 7.90 -3.66 8.32
C ALA A 94 7.76 -4.99 9.08
N LEU A 95 8.03 -4.98 10.39
CA LEU A 95 7.87 -6.16 11.26
C LEU A 95 6.38 -6.53 11.39
N TYR A 96 5.51 -5.54 11.56
CA TYR A 96 4.07 -5.74 11.61
C TYR A 96 3.53 -6.36 10.32
N THR A 97 3.90 -5.82 9.15
CA THR A 97 3.44 -6.35 7.86
C THR A 97 4.00 -7.74 7.59
N ARG A 98 5.27 -7.99 7.94
CA ARG A 98 5.87 -9.33 7.88
C ARG A 98 5.11 -10.33 8.75
N HIS A 99 4.77 -9.95 9.97
CA HIS A 99 4.01 -10.79 10.89
C HIS A 99 2.60 -11.08 10.36
N ALA A 100 1.88 -10.05 9.89
CA ALA A 100 0.56 -10.21 9.30
C ALA A 100 0.59 -11.21 8.12
N LEU A 101 1.54 -11.05 7.20
CA LEU A 101 1.73 -11.96 6.07
C LEU A 101 2.10 -13.39 6.51
N ALA A 102 2.99 -13.54 7.51
CA ALA A 102 3.37 -14.84 8.05
C ALA A 102 2.20 -15.58 8.71
N THR A 103 1.23 -14.84 9.25
CA THR A 103 -0.02 -15.40 9.82
C THR A 103 -1.13 -15.61 8.79
N GLY A 104 -0.86 -15.42 7.50
CA GLY A 104 -1.85 -15.55 6.42
C GLY A 104 -2.91 -14.45 6.39
N ARG A 105 -2.67 -13.33 7.09
CA ARG A 105 -3.62 -12.23 7.20
C ARG A 105 -3.32 -11.19 6.13
N GLY A 106 -4.27 -11.02 5.22
CA GLY A 106 -4.25 -10.02 4.15
C GLY A 106 -5.12 -8.81 4.46
N GLY A 107 -5.25 -7.91 3.50
CA GLY A 107 -6.03 -6.69 3.62
C GLY A 107 -5.37 -5.50 2.93
N PRO A 108 -5.96 -4.31 2.98
CA PRO A 108 -5.35 -3.11 2.43
C PRO A 108 -4.13 -2.71 3.26
N CYS A 109 -3.04 -2.29 2.61
CA CYS A 109 -1.78 -1.95 3.29
C CYS A 109 -1.88 -0.75 4.26
N GLY A 110 -2.91 0.08 4.15
CA GLY A 110 -3.20 1.20 5.06
C GLY A 110 -2.20 2.37 5.05
N CYS A 111 -1.17 2.29 4.21
CA CYS A 111 -0.02 3.21 4.21
C CYS A 111 0.13 4.03 2.93
N SER A 112 -0.75 3.84 1.93
CA SER A 112 -0.77 4.65 0.72
C SER A 112 -2.18 5.10 0.37
N ARG A 113 -2.31 6.16 -0.43
CA ARG A 113 -3.60 6.67 -0.93
C ARG A 113 -4.30 5.67 -1.87
N ALA A 114 -3.55 4.75 -2.47
CA ALA A 114 -4.08 3.65 -3.25
C ALA A 114 -4.40 2.46 -2.34
N GLU A 115 -5.58 1.86 -2.50
CA GLU A 115 -5.96 0.61 -1.84
C GLU A 115 -5.19 -0.55 -2.46
N VAL A 116 -3.94 -0.70 -2.06
CA VAL A 116 -3.06 -1.80 -2.49
C VAL A 116 -3.13 -2.91 -1.45
N PRO A 117 -3.28 -4.19 -1.85
CA PRO A 117 -3.24 -5.30 -0.92
C PRO A 117 -1.87 -5.41 -0.24
N LEU A 118 -1.88 -5.84 1.01
CA LEU A 118 -0.69 -6.14 1.77
C LEU A 118 0.09 -7.27 1.07
N SER A 119 1.37 -7.02 0.80
CA SER A 119 2.23 -7.95 0.08
C SER A 119 3.69 -7.86 0.55
N GLY A 120 4.53 -8.80 0.13
CA GLY A 120 5.98 -8.77 0.38
C GLY A 120 6.63 -7.48 -0.10
N TRP A 121 6.13 -6.88 -1.20
CA TRP A 121 6.60 -5.60 -1.72
C TRP A 121 6.36 -4.43 -0.75
N VAL A 122 5.23 -4.42 -0.04
CA VAL A 122 4.95 -3.41 0.99
C VAL A 122 5.95 -3.53 2.14
N THR A 123 6.26 -4.77 2.55
CA THR A 123 7.24 -5.06 3.61
C THR A 123 8.65 -4.66 3.18
N GLY A 124 9.06 -5.01 1.95
CA GLY A 124 10.36 -4.63 1.39
C GLY A 124 10.54 -3.12 1.31
N ARG A 125 9.51 -2.41 0.84
CA ARG A 125 9.49 -0.94 0.81
C ARG A 125 9.68 -0.33 2.20
N ALA A 126 9.00 -0.86 3.21
CA ALA A 126 9.12 -0.38 4.58
C ALA A 126 10.55 -0.55 5.11
N TRP A 127 11.19 -1.70 4.83
CA TRP A 127 12.61 -1.91 5.14
C TRP A 127 13.53 -0.94 4.40
N THR A 128 13.26 -0.63 3.13
CA THR A 128 14.03 0.37 2.39
C THR A 128 13.96 1.74 3.06
N PHE A 129 12.78 2.18 3.51
CA PHE A 129 12.65 3.45 4.24
C PHE A 129 13.35 3.43 5.60
N ALA A 130 13.28 2.31 6.33
CA ALA A 130 14.04 2.15 7.57
C ALA A 130 15.56 2.24 7.31
N ALA A 131 16.07 1.60 6.26
CA ALA A 131 17.48 1.66 5.88
C ALA A 131 17.91 3.07 5.46
N LEU A 132 17.09 3.78 4.69
CA LEU A 132 17.34 5.18 4.31
C LEU A 132 17.36 6.11 5.53
N ALA A 133 16.46 5.90 6.50
CA ALA A 133 16.45 6.67 7.74
C ALA A 133 17.71 6.40 8.58
N LEU A 134 18.16 5.15 8.67
CA LEU A 134 19.43 4.80 9.32
C LEU A 134 20.65 5.39 8.59
N LEU A 135 20.66 5.37 7.26
CA LEU A 135 21.72 6.00 6.47
C LEU A 135 21.78 7.51 6.72
N GLY A 136 20.63 8.19 6.67
CA GLY A 136 20.53 9.60 7.01
C GLY A 136 20.99 9.90 8.43
N LEU A 137 20.61 9.04 9.40
CA LEU A 137 21.02 9.15 10.80
C LEU A 137 22.55 9.06 10.95
N LEU A 138 23.17 8.03 10.37
CA LEU A 138 24.62 7.81 10.44
C LEU A 138 25.41 8.97 9.83
N VAL A 139 24.93 9.51 8.70
CA VAL A 139 25.58 10.66 8.06
C VAL A 139 25.35 11.95 8.85
N SER A 140 24.17 12.14 9.42
CA SER A 140 23.84 13.33 10.23
C SER A 140 24.58 13.36 11.58
N ALA A 141 24.89 12.19 12.14
CA ALA A 141 25.71 12.04 13.34
C ALA A 141 27.21 12.16 13.07
N GLY A 142 27.64 11.94 11.83
CA GLY A 142 29.04 11.99 11.41
C GLY A 142 29.54 13.39 11.01
N PRO A 143 30.82 13.52 10.66
CA PRO A 143 31.44 14.78 10.23
C PRO A 143 31.04 15.22 8.80
N GLY A 144 29.99 14.64 8.22
CA GLY A 144 29.54 14.97 6.87
C GLY A 144 29.14 16.44 6.73
N THR A 145 29.56 17.07 5.63
CA THR A 145 29.13 18.42 5.27
C THR A 145 27.85 18.34 4.42
N PRO A 146 26.84 19.16 4.70
CA PRO A 146 25.67 19.27 3.83
C PRO A 146 26.06 19.84 2.45
N PRO A 147 25.23 19.64 1.40
CA PRO A 147 25.48 20.24 0.08
C PRO A 147 25.59 21.76 0.19
N GLU A 148 26.63 22.33 -0.41
CA GLU A 148 26.96 23.76 -0.28
C GLU A 148 26.40 24.59 -1.45
N GLY A 149 26.05 23.95 -2.57
CA GLY A 149 25.60 24.60 -3.81
C GLY A 149 24.11 24.43 -4.12
N ALA A 150 23.51 25.43 -4.78
CA ALA A 150 22.13 25.39 -5.27
C ALA A 150 21.90 24.24 -6.28
N ALA A 151 22.88 23.97 -7.15
CA ALA A 151 22.82 22.86 -8.10
C ALA A 151 22.85 21.49 -7.40
N GLU A 152 23.73 21.31 -6.41
CA GLU A 152 23.78 20.09 -5.60
C GLU A 152 22.46 19.86 -4.85
N THR A 153 21.90 20.93 -4.30
CA THR A 153 20.60 20.90 -3.61
C THR A 153 19.46 20.51 -4.56
N ALA A 154 19.45 21.06 -5.78
CA ALA A 154 18.45 20.72 -6.80
C ALA A 154 18.56 19.24 -7.22
N VAL A 155 19.78 18.73 -7.41
CA VAL A 155 20.01 17.31 -7.71
C VAL A 155 19.50 16.42 -6.57
N VAL A 156 19.86 16.73 -5.32
CA VAL A 156 19.40 15.99 -4.15
C VAL A 156 17.86 16.00 -4.07
N ALA A 157 17.22 17.13 -4.30
CA ALA A 157 15.77 17.25 -4.29
C ALA A 157 15.10 16.41 -5.40
N LEU A 158 15.61 16.46 -6.63
CA LEU A 158 15.09 15.68 -7.75
C LEU A 158 15.28 14.16 -7.54
N VAL A 159 16.47 13.76 -7.08
CA VAL A 159 16.76 12.37 -6.73
C VAL A 159 15.81 11.90 -5.64
N ALA A 160 15.67 12.66 -4.56
CA ALA A 160 14.79 12.32 -3.46
C ALA A 160 13.32 12.22 -3.89
N LEU A 161 12.83 13.16 -4.69
CA LEU A 161 11.48 13.15 -5.22
C LEU A 161 11.24 11.92 -6.11
N THR A 162 12.21 11.58 -6.97
CA THR A 162 12.15 10.42 -7.86
C THR A 162 12.09 9.13 -7.05
N PHE A 163 13.04 8.93 -6.12
CA PHE A 163 13.06 7.74 -5.27
C PHE A 163 11.84 7.62 -4.37
N ALA A 164 11.41 8.72 -3.75
CA ALA A 164 10.20 8.75 -2.93
C ALA A 164 8.98 8.34 -3.76
N THR A 165 8.81 8.91 -4.97
CA THR A 165 7.69 8.60 -5.85
C THR A 165 7.73 7.15 -6.33
N LEU A 166 8.90 6.66 -6.77
CA LEU A 166 9.06 5.28 -7.22
C LEU A 166 8.75 4.29 -6.10
N LEU A 167 9.34 4.48 -4.91
CA LEU A 167 9.07 3.63 -3.76
C LEU A 167 7.59 3.72 -3.33
N TRP A 168 7.00 4.91 -3.36
CA TRP A 168 5.60 5.12 -3.03
C TRP A 168 4.66 4.35 -3.97
N MET A 169 4.93 4.39 -5.27
CA MET A 169 4.11 3.74 -6.31
C MET A 169 4.43 2.25 -6.52
N LEU A 170 5.59 1.78 -6.06
CA LEU A 170 6.09 0.42 -6.31
C LEU A 170 5.06 -0.68 -5.99
N PRO A 171 4.40 -0.71 -4.81
CA PRO A 171 3.43 -1.75 -4.53
C PRO A 171 2.24 -1.75 -5.51
N ALA A 172 1.74 -0.57 -5.87
CA ALA A 172 0.62 -0.44 -6.81
C ALA A 172 1.02 -0.97 -8.20
N ALA A 173 2.20 -0.59 -8.68
CA ALA A 173 2.74 -1.04 -9.97
C ALA A 173 2.93 -2.57 -10.02
N MET A 174 3.36 -3.19 -8.92
CA MET A 174 3.55 -4.65 -8.84
C MET A 174 2.21 -5.40 -8.74
N THR A 175 1.15 -4.78 -8.21
CA THR A 175 -0.18 -5.40 -8.13
C THR A 175 -1.02 -5.25 -9.40
N GLN A 176 -0.75 -4.25 -10.25
CA GLN A 176 -1.41 -4.07 -11.54
C GLN A 176 -0.37 -3.80 -12.64
N PRO A 177 0.30 -4.84 -13.17
CA PRO A 177 1.38 -4.66 -14.17
C PRO A 177 0.94 -4.08 -15.53
N GLY A 178 -0.35 -3.75 -15.75
CA GLY A 178 -0.91 -3.48 -17.09
C GLY A 178 -1.58 -2.11 -17.31
N ALA A 179 -1.66 -1.21 -16.31
CA ALA A 179 -2.36 0.08 -16.50
C ALA A 179 -1.64 1.06 -17.46
N GLY A 180 -0.38 0.78 -17.82
CA GLY A 180 0.42 1.58 -18.76
C GLY A 180 0.37 1.09 -20.22
N THR A 181 -0.08 -0.14 -20.49
CA THR A 181 -0.35 -0.59 -21.85
C THR A 181 -1.76 -0.13 -22.22
N ARG A 182 -1.85 1.11 -22.71
CA ARG A 182 -2.97 1.51 -23.57
C ARG A 182 -3.02 0.44 -24.68
N SER A 183 -3.98 -0.49 -24.61
CA SER A 183 -4.26 -1.39 -25.71
C SER A 183 -4.48 -0.52 -26.93
N LEU A 184 -3.47 -0.42 -27.80
CA LEU A 184 -3.69 0.03 -29.15
C LEU A 184 -4.80 -0.88 -29.68
N PRO A 185 -5.90 -0.32 -30.22
CA PRO A 185 -6.88 -1.15 -30.90
C PRO A 185 -6.09 -1.96 -31.91
N SER A 186 -6.03 -3.27 -31.69
CA SER A 186 -5.55 -4.21 -32.68
C SER A 186 -6.53 -4.10 -33.83
N GLY A 187 -6.22 -3.17 -34.73
CA GLY A 187 -6.90 -3.00 -36.01
C GLY A 187 -6.58 -4.23 -36.84
N THR A 188 -7.25 -5.33 -36.55
CA THR A 188 -7.53 -6.33 -37.57
C THR A 188 -8.56 -5.71 -38.50
N PRO A 189 -8.22 -5.43 -39.78
CA PRO A 189 -9.23 -4.99 -40.74
C PRO A 189 -10.30 -6.08 -40.82
N GLN A 190 -11.52 -5.75 -40.42
CA GLN A 190 -12.68 -6.57 -40.76
C GLN A 190 -12.82 -6.54 -42.29
N PRO A 191 -12.85 -7.70 -42.97
CA PRO A 191 -13.12 -7.73 -44.40
C PRO A 191 -14.53 -7.19 -44.67
N PRO A 192 -14.76 -6.49 -45.80
CA PRO A 192 -16.03 -5.84 -46.07
C PRO A 192 -17.17 -6.86 -46.17
N GLU A 193 -18.16 -6.73 -45.29
CA GLU A 193 -19.44 -7.45 -45.39
C GLU A 193 -20.10 -7.10 -46.73
N GLY A 194 -20.10 -8.09 -47.64
CA GLY A 194 -20.85 -8.05 -48.88
C GLY A 194 -22.35 -7.98 -48.57
N GLY A 195 -22.97 -6.88 -48.99
CA GLY A 195 -24.39 -6.64 -48.77
C GLY A 195 -25.30 -7.72 -49.36
N ARG A 196 -26.30 -8.13 -48.59
CA ARG A 196 -27.55 -8.71 -49.12
C ARG A 196 -28.76 -8.29 -48.28
N ARG A 197 -29.48 -7.32 -48.84
CA ARG A 197 -30.94 -7.19 -49.03
C ARG A 197 -31.87 -7.57 -47.87
N SER A 198 -32.63 -6.55 -47.48
CA SER A 198 -33.89 -6.48 -46.75
C SER A 198 -34.94 -7.57 -47.00
N THR A 199 -35.65 -7.99 -45.94
CA THR A 199 -37.10 -8.35 -45.96
C THR A 199 -37.70 -8.14 -44.54
N PRO A 200 -38.98 -7.70 -44.40
CA PRO A 200 -39.54 -7.10 -43.17
C PRO A 200 -40.31 -8.12 -42.26
N PRO A 201 -40.92 -7.72 -41.13
CA PRO A 201 -41.00 -8.56 -39.93
C PRO A 201 -42.20 -9.51 -39.89
N ALA A 202 -41.98 -10.71 -39.35
CA ALA A 202 -43.04 -11.66 -39.02
C ALA A 202 -43.26 -11.72 -37.49
N ARG A 203 -44.54 -11.65 -37.16
CA ARG A 203 -45.18 -11.51 -35.86
C ARG A 203 -45.07 -12.81 -35.03
N ALA A 204 -44.86 -12.64 -33.72
CA ALA A 204 -45.27 -13.49 -32.59
C ALA A 204 -44.89 -14.99 -32.59
N LEU A 205 -44.34 -15.47 -31.47
CA LEU A 205 -45.00 -16.43 -30.56
C LEU A 205 -44.04 -16.89 -29.43
N ARG A 206 -44.54 -16.69 -28.19
CA ARG A 206 -44.28 -17.43 -26.93
C ARG A 206 -42.88 -18.01 -26.66
N ARG A 207 -42.24 -17.52 -25.58
CA ARG A 207 -41.29 -18.32 -24.78
C ARG A 207 -42.04 -19.51 -24.18
N VAL A 208 -41.72 -20.71 -24.64
CA VAL A 208 -42.01 -21.96 -23.93
C VAL A 208 -40.95 -22.08 -22.83
N HIS A 209 -41.40 -22.08 -21.57
CA HIS A 209 -40.58 -22.40 -20.42
C HIS A 209 -40.36 -23.92 -20.42
N LEU A 210 -39.12 -24.35 -20.68
CA LEU A 210 -38.72 -25.74 -20.53
C LEU A 210 -38.38 -25.96 -19.04
N PRO A 211 -39.07 -26.86 -18.32
CA PRO A 211 -38.66 -27.21 -16.96
C PRO A 211 -37.34 -27.99 -16.98
N ASP A 212 -36.51 -27.76 -15.97
CA ASP A 212 -35.24 -28.47 -15.77
C ASP A 212 -35.42 -29.99 -15.77
N PRO A 213 -34.48 -30.76 -16.33
CA PRO A 213 -34.53 -32.22 -16.26
C PRO A 213 -34.38 -32.69 -14.81
N VAL A 214 -35.41 -33.41 -14.33
CA VAL A 214 -35.42 -34.13 -13.06
C VAL A 214 -34.37 -35.24 -13.12
N VAL A 215 -33.27 -35.06 -12.39
CA VAL A 215 -32.26 -36.10 -12.16
C VAL A 215 -32.83 -37.11 -11.15
N PRO A 216 -33.00 -38.40 -11.50
CA PRO A 216 -33.45 -39.40 -10.52
C PRO A 216 -32.34 -39.68 -9.49
N PRO A 217 -32.67 -39.84 -8.20
CA PRO A 217 -31.69 -40.19 -7.17
C PRO A 217 -31.14 -41.60 -7.41
N ARG A 218 -29.82 -41.75 -7.23
CA ARG A 218 -29.12 -43.05 -7.28
C ARG A 218 -29.69 -43.99 -6.19
N PRO A 219 -29.95 -45.26 -6.50
CA PRO A 219 -30.36 -46.24 -5.51
C PRO A 219 -29.16 -46.64 -4.63
N GLY A 220 -29.35 -46.58 -3.31
CA GLY A 220 -28.45 -47.21 -2.34
C GLY A 220 -27.70 -46.22 -1.45
N THR A 221 -28.35 -45.73 -0.40
CA THR A 221 -27.83 -45.68 0.98
C THR A 221 -28.99 -45.25 1.90
N ALA A 222 -29.31 -46.11 2.86
CA ALA A 222 -30.47 -45.98 3.73
C ALA A 222 -30.33 -44.79 4.71
N PRO A 223 -31.44 -44.14 5.10
CA PRO A 223 -31.45 -43.14 6.16
C PRO A 223 -31.48 -43.81 7.54
N VAL A 224 -30.50 -43.50 8.39
CA VAL A 224 -30.60 -43.71 9.85
C VAL A 224 -31.43 -42.57 10.43
N ALA A 225 -32.62 -42.89 10.91
CA ALA A 225 -33.49 -42.00 11.66
C ALA A 225 -33.70 -42.56 13.08
N GLY A 226 -33.66 -41.68 14.08
CA GLY A 226 -34.11 -41.92 15.46
C GLY A 226 -32.96 -42.03 16.47
N GLY A 227 -32.88 -41.25 17.55
CA GLY A 227 -33.85 -40.31 18.11
C GLY A 227 -33.21 -39.43 19.18
N ARG A 228 -33.89 -38.32 19.47
CA ARG A 228 -33.58 -37.41 20.58
C ARG A 228 -34.06 -38.04 21.89
N GLN A 229 -33.22 -37.96 22.92
CA GLN A 229 -33.58 -38.18 24.33
C GLN A 229 -34.00 -36.84 24.95
N PRO A 230 -35.09 -36.79 25.75
CA PRO A 230 -35.47 -35.60 26.50
C PRO A 230 -34.78 -35.54 27.88
N TRP A 231 -34.34 -34.33 28.27
CA TRP A 231 -33.93 -34.00 29.64
C TRP A 231 -35.12 -33.41 30.39
N THR A 232 -35.56 -34.07 31.46
CA THR A 232 -36.27 -33.49 32.60
C THR A 232 -35.91 -34.28 33.86
N SER A 233 -35.17 -33.64 34.78
CA SER A 233 -35.20 -33.80 36.24
C SER A 233 -34.30 -32.71 36.83
#